data_AF-A0A3D3G900-F1
#
_entry.id   AF-A0A3D3G900-F1
#
_cell.length_a   1.000
_cell.length_b   1.000
_cell.length_c   1.000
_cell.angle_alpha   90.00
_cell.angle_beta   90.00
_cell.angle_gamma   90.00
#
_symmetry.space_group_name_H-M   'P 1'
#
loop_
_entity.id
_entity.type
_entity.pdbx_description
1 polymer ?
#
loop_
_entity_poly.entity_id
_entity_poly.type
_entity_poly.pdbx_seq_one_letter_code
_entity_poly.pdbx_strand_id
1 'polypeptide(L)'
;MALARSGILIGHNSTQENLGIQVATAFRQNGVRVFDSFTNQTEAAYLIGRHVFDRKHTIRAVVLLDPNIIKPEQDRGMLLHLIRREHRIPIVTWPVFPNAPEWIDRQYPTLEEAITLLINQPQHRERR
;
A
#
# COMPACT_ATOMS: atom_id res chain seq x y z
N MET A 1 15.38 -15.35 -11.18
CA MET A 1 14.07 -15.18 -10.52
C MET A 1 14.25 -14.30 -9.28
N ALA A 2 13.83 -13.04 -9.32
CA ALA A 2 14.06 -12.05 -8.24
C ALA A 2 12.74 -11.41 -7.75
N LEU A 3 11.71 -12.23 -7.53
CA LEU A 3 10.41 -11.78 -6.98
C LEU A 3 10.40 -11.70 -5.44
N ALA A 4 11.40 -12.26 -4.75
CA ALA A 4 11.32 -12.56 -3.32
C ALA A 4 11.43 -11.35 -2.35
N ARG A 5 11.82 -10.16 -2.82
CA ARG A 5 12.13 -9.02 -1.94
C ARG A 5 11.08 -7.90 -1.92
N SER A 6 10.06 -7.97 -2.77
CA SER A 6 9.08 -6.91 -2.93
C SER A 6 7.67 -7.33 -2.51
N GLY A 7 6.90 -6.42 -1.91
CA GLY A 7 5.56 -6.72 -1.40
C GLY A 7 4.70 -5.47 -1.21
N ILE A 8 3.52 -5.62 -0.64
CA ILE A 8 2.56 -4.54 -0.41
C ILE A 8 2.23 -4.39 1.09
N LEU A 9 1.74 -3.22 1.45
CA LEU A 9 1.08 -2.96 2.73
C LEU A 9 -0.41 -2.70 2.51
N ILE A 10 -1.23 -3.10 3.47
CA ILE A 10 -2.69 -2.95 3.38
C ILE A 10 -3.19 -2.08 4.53
N GLY A 11 -3.79 -0.94 4.23
CA GLY A 11 -4.46 -0.09 5.19
C GLY A 11 -5.96 -0.33 5.19
N HIS A 12 -6.55 -0.54 6.37
CA HIS A 12 -8.00 -0.74 6.53
C HIS A 12 -8.43 -0.25 7.91
N ASN A 13 -9.66 0.24 8.09
CA ASN A 13 -10.09 0.60 9.45
C ASN A 13 -10.42 -0.67 10.30
N SER A 14 -10.68 -0.50 11.60
CA SER A 14 -10.99 -1.61 12.50
C SER A 14 -12.24 -2.40 12.10
N THR A 15 -13.24 -1.73 11.50
CA THR A 15 -14.46 -2.40 11.03
C THR A 15 -14.24 -3.25 9.77
N GLN A 16 -13.10 -3.06 9.10
CA GLN A 16 -12.72 -3.76 7.87
C GLN A 16 -11.67 -4.85 8.09
N GLU A 17 -11.36 -5.23 9.34
CA GLU A 17 -10.31 -6.23 9.64
C GLU A 17 -10.47 -7.53 8.84
N ASN A 18 -11.68 -8.10 8.81
CA ASN A 18 -11.98 -9.31 8.04
C ASN A 18 -11.77 -9.13 6.54
N LEU A 19 -12.08 -7.94 6.01
CA LEU A 19 -11.86 -7.60 4.61
C LEU A 19 -10.35 -7.45 4.32
N GLY A 20 -9.61 -6.82 5.23
CA GLY A 20 -8.15 -6.72 5.17
C GLY A 20 -7.48 -8.09 5.09
N ILE A 21 -7.92 -9.05 5.91
CA ILE A 21 -7.42 -10.43 5.90
C ILE A 21 -7.74 -11.13 4.56
N GLN A 22 -8.96 -10.96 4.04
CA GLN A 22 -9.36 -11.55 2.76
C GLN A 22 -8.53 -10.99 1.60
N VAL A 23 -8.36 -9.67 1.55
CA VAL A 23 -7.53 -9.00 0.54
C VAL A 23 -6.08 -9.47 0.65
N ALA A 24 -5.51 -9.52 1.85
CA ALA A 24 -4.17 -10.02 2.08
C ALA A 24 -4.00 -11.48 1.58
N THR A 25 -5.00 -12.32 1.82
CA THR A 25 -5.01 -13.71 1.37
C THR A 25 -5.06 -13.80 -0.16
N ALA A 26 -5.91 -13.01 -0.81
CA ALA A 26 -6.01 -12.96 -2.27
C ALA A 26 -4.68 -12.53 -2.92
N PHE A 27 -4.00 -11.51 -2.39
CA PHE A 27 -2.67 -11.12 -2.86
C PHE A 27 -1.64 -12.25 -2.71
N ARG A 28 -1.61 -12.92 -1.55
CA ARG A 28 -0.70 -14.05 -1.29
C ARG A 28 -0.94 -15.23 -2.24
N GLN A 29 -2.20 -15.56 -2.51
CA GLN A 29 -2.57 -16.63 -3.45
C GLN A 29 -2.09 -16.34 -4.88
N ASN A 30 -1.99 -15.06 -5.26
CA ASN A 30 -1.47 -14.63 -6.55
C ASN A 30 0.04 -14.36 -6.54
N GLY A 31 0.76 -14.87 -5.55
CA GLY A 31 2.22 -14.75 -5.46
C GLY A 31 2.73 -13.36 -5.06
N VAL A 32 1.86 -12.46 -4.60
CA VAL A 32 2.24 -11.15 -4.07
C VAL A 32 2.50 -11.27 -2.57
N ARG A 33 3.69 -10.84 -2.13
CA ARG A 33 4.00 -10.77 -0.71
C ARG A 33 3.23 -9.61 -0.07
N VAL A 34 2.53 -9.91 1.01
CA VAL A 34 1.90 -8.89 1.88
C VAL A 34 2.75 -8.80 3.14
N PHE A 35 3.34 -7.64 3.40
CA PHE A 35 4.24 -7.45 4.53
C PHE A 35 3.48 -7.35 5.84
N ASP A 36 2.48 -6.47 5.89
CA ASP A 36 1.68 -6.21 7.08
C ASP A 36 0.40 -5.44 6.71
N SER A 37 -0.50 -5.30 7.68
CA SER A 37 -1.64 -4.40 7.59
C SER A 37 -1.64 -3.36 8.72
N PHE A 38 -2.35 -2.26 8.51
CA PHE A 38 -2.44 -1.17 9.48
C PHE A 38 -3.83 -0.59 9.56
N THR A 39 -4.16 -0.09 10.75
CA THR A 39 -5.48 0.47 11.04
C THR A 39 -5.54 1.97 11.14
N ASN A 40 -4.37 2.60 11.24
CA ASN A 40 -4.24 4.04 11.39
C ASN A 40 -2.92 4.53 10.79
N GLN A 41 -2.84 5.84 10.55
CA GLN A 41 -1.66 6.48 9.98
C GLN A 41 -0.36 6.29 10.79
N THR A 42 -0.45 6.07 12.10
CA THR A 42 0.74 5.88 12.96
C THR A 42 1.39 4.54 12.68
N GLU A 43 0.58 3.49 12.63
CA GLU A 43 1.01 2.16 12.22
C GLU A 43 1.51 2.16 10.77
N ALA A 44 0.81 2.85 9.86
CA ALA A 44 1.23 2.99 8.47
C ALA A 44 2.65 3.57 8.37
N ALA A 45 2.89 4.70 9.04
CA ALA A 45 4.18 5.38 9.09
C ALA A 45 5.28 4.47 9.66
N TYR A 46 4.99 3.79 10.77
CA TYR A 46 5.93 2.87 11.41
C TYR A 46 6.29 1.68 10.51
N LEU A 47 5.29 1.03 9.90
CA LEU A 47 5.50 -0.14 9.05
C LEU A 47 6.22 0.22 7.76
N ILE A 48 5.82 1.32 7.12
CA ILE A 48 6.53 1.78 5.92
C ILE A 48 7.97 2.14 6.29
N GLY A 49 8.17 2.89 7.37
CA GLY A 49 9.50 3.25 7.83
C GLY A 49 10.36 2.01 8.10
N ARG A 50 9.83 1.03 8.85
CA ARG A 50 10.49 -0.25 9.10
C ARG A 50 10.84 -0.98 7.81
N HIS A 51 9.95 -1.06 6.84
CA HIS A 51 10.19 -1.83 5.62
C HIS A 51 11.09 -1.10 4.62
N VAL A 52 10.99 0.22 4.50
CA VAL A 52 11.77 1.06 3.57
C VAL A 52 13.14 1.40 4.14
N PHE A 53 13.23 1.88 5.38
CA PHE A 53 14.50 2.31 5.98
C PHE A 53 15.39 1.14 6.39
N ASP A 54 14.84 -0.01 6.80
CA ASP A 54 15.67 -1.19 7.10
C ASP A 54 16.29 -1.82 5.83
N ARG A 55 15.92 -1.37 4.62
CA ARG A 55 16.36 -1.89 3.29
C ARG A 55 16.22 -3.41 3.10
N LYS A 56 15.53 -4.10 4.01
CA LYS A 56 15.29 -5.55 3.94
C LYS A 56 14.26 -5.90 2.88
N HIS A 57 13.37 -4.97 2.58
CA HIS A 57 12.17 -5.18 1.79
C HIS A 57 11.90 -3.98 0.86
N THR A 58 11.31 -4.24 -0.30
CA THR A 58 10.86 -3.20 -1.24
C THR A 58 9.34 -3.14 -1.22
N ILE A 59 8.76 -2.04 -0.76
CA ILE A 59 7.31 -1.83 -0.84
C ILE A 59 6.98 -1.40 -2.26
N ARG A 60 6.12 -2.16 -2.95
CA ARG A 60 5.67 -1.86 -4.32
C ARG A 60 4.47 -0.93 -4.35
N ALA A 61 3.60 -1.02 -3.35
CA ALA A 61 2.41 -0.19 -3.22
C ALA A 61 1.87 -0.25 -1.79
N VAL A 62 1.10 0.77 -1.43
CA VAL A 62 0.22 0.78 -0.26
C VAL A 62 -1.21 0.70 -0.77
N VAL A 63 -1.95 -0.34 -0.38
CA VAL A 63 -3.34 -0.56 -0.76
C VAL A 63 -4.24 -0.13 0.39
N LEU A 64 -5.15 0.80 0.15
CA LEU A 64 -6.08 1.32 1.16
C LEU A 64 -7.50 0.84 0.86
N LEU A 65 -8.12 0.18 1.83
CA LEU A 65 -9.54 -0.17 1.82
C LEU A 65 -10.42 1.00 2.30
N ASP A 66 -9.82 1.91 3.06
CA ASP A 66 -10.40 3.17 3.49
C ASP A 66 -9.30 4.24 3.48
N PRO A 67 -9.35 5.23 2.57
CA PRO A 67 -8.33 6.26 2.50
C PRO A 67 -8.39 7.25 3.68
N ASN A 68 -9.49 7.29 4.45
CA ASN A 68 -9.65 8.22 5.58
C ASN A 68 -8.89 7.81 6.85
N ILE A 69 -8.33 6.60 6.88
CA ILE A 69 -7.42 6.17 7.97
C ILE A 69 -6.12 6.99 7.97
N ILE A 70 -5.85 7.68 6.86
CA ILE A 70 -4.76 8.64 6.69
C ILE A 70 -5.38 10.04 6.67
N LYS A 71 -5.03 10.86 7.65
CA LYS A 71 -5.41 12.28 7.69
C LYS A 71 -4.19 13.13 7.33
N PRO A 72 -4.12 13.69 6.11
CA PRO A 72 -2.93 14.41 5.63
C PRO A 72 -2.56 15.61 6.50
N GLU A 73 -3.55 16.21 7.15
CA GLU A 73 -3.43 17.41 7.99
C GLU A 73 -2.73 17.14 9.33
N GLN A 74 -2.44 15.89 9.66
CA GLN A 74 -1.63 15.53 10.83
C GLN A 74 -0.19 15.26 10.40
N ASP A 75 0.79 15.60 11.24
CA ASP A 75 2.24 15.50 10.94
C ASP A 75 2.67 14.12 10.38
N ARG A 76 1.94 13.05 10.73
CA ARG A 76 2.18 11.68 10.23
C ARG A 76 1.63 11.44 8.82
N GLY A 77 0.62 12.18 8.37
CA GLY A 77 0.14 12.19 6.99
C GLY A 77 1.17 12.81 6.03
N MET A 78 1.96 13.76 6.51
CA MET A 78 3.11 14.31 5.78
C MET A 78 4.20 13.27 5.51
N LEU A 79 4.37 12.28 6.42
CA LEU A 79 5.31 11.16 6.21
C LEU A 79 4.88 10.25 5.06
N LEU A 80 3.58 9.96 4.93
CA LEU A 80 3.05 9.19 3.79
C LEU A 80 3.20 9.95 2.48
N HIS A 81 3.04 11.27 2.52
CA HIS A 81 3.32 12.15 1.39
C HIS A 81 4.82 12.16 1.01
N LEU A 82 5.71 12.19 2.02
CA LEU A 82 7.16 12.04 1.85
C LEU A 82 7.52 10.67 1.26
N ILE A 83 6.90 9.59 1.72
CA ILE A 83 7.11 8.25 1.18
C ILE A 83 6.70 8.17 -0.30
N ARG A 84 5.53 8.72 -0.65
CA ARG A 84 5.08 8.80 -2.04
C ARG A 84 6.06 9.60 -2.91
N ARG A 85 6.55 10.74 -2.41
CA ARG A 85 7.42 11.66 -3.16
C ARG A 85 8.87 11.18 -3.26
N GLU A 86 9.46 10.71 -2.17
CA GLU A 86 10.86 10.33 -2.06
C GLU A 86 11.10 8.88 -2.48
N HIS A 87 10.21 7.96 -2.08
CA HIS A 87 10.35 6.54 -2.39
C HIS A 87 9.52 6.08 -3.60
N ARG A 88 8.71 6.96 -4.19
CA ARG A 88 7.87 6.69 -5.37
C ARG A 88 6.99 5.45 -5.19
N ILE A 89 6.53 5.21 -3.96
CA ILE A 89 5.63 4.11 -3.65
C ILE A 89 4.20 4.57 -3.96
N PRO A 90 3.51 3.96 -4.93
CA PRO A 90 2.14 4.32 -5.25
C PRO A 90 1.20 3.97 -4.11
N ILE A 91 0.31 4.90 -3.79
CA ILE A 91 -0.80 4.70 -2.85
C ILE A 91 -2.07 4.51 -3.66
N VAL A 92 -2.70 3.35 -3.50
CA VAL A 92 -3.84 2.94 -4.30
C VAL A 92 -5.02 2.56 -3.42
N THR A 93 -6.24 2.70 -3.93
CA THR A 93 -7.44 2.22 -3.22
C THR A 93 -8.11 1.09 -3.95
N TRP A 94 -8.68 0.18 -3.17
CA TRP A 94 -9.73 -0.70 -3.61
C TRP A 94 -10.66 -0.94 -2.41
N PRO A 95 -11.99 -0.76 -2.54
CA PRO A 95 -12.74 -0.38 -3.75
C PRO A 95 -12.53 1.10 -4.16
N VAL A 96 -13.18 1.50 -5.26
CA VAL A 96 -13.30 2.92 -5.64
C VAL A 96 -13.98 3.67 -4.50
N PHE A 97 -13.34 4.75 -4.07
CA PHE A 97 -13.81 5.63 -3.02
C PHE A 97 -14.30 6.95 -3.67
N PRO A 98 -15.62 7.25 -3.63
CA PRO A 98 -16.21 8.37 -4.37
C PRO A 98 -15.56 9.73 -4.04
N ASN A 99 -15.11 9.91 -2.80
CA ASN A 99 -14.42 11.11 -2.34
C ASN A 99 -12.97 10.80 -1.98
N ALA A 100 -12.29 10.05 -2.86
CA ALA A 100 -10.89 9.71 -2.63
C ALA A 100 -10.06 11.00 -2.52
N PRO A 101 -9.18 11.09 -1.52
CA PRO A 101 -8.26 12.21 -1.44
C PRO A 101 -7.35 12.31 -2.67
N GLU A 102 -6.98 13.53 -3.06
CA GLU A 102 -6.16 13.80 -4.27
C GLU A 102 -4.76 13.15 -4.24
N TRP A 103 -4.29 12.73 -3.07
CA TRP A 103 -3.01 12.05 -2.92
C TRP A 103 -3.05 10.55 -3.25
N ILE A 104 -4.23 9.99 -3.53
CA ILE A 104 -4.38 8.65 -4.08
C ILE A 104 -3.91 8.63 -5.53
N ASP A 105 -2.92 7.79 -5.84
CA ASP A 105 -2.36 7.67 -7.19
C ASP A 105 -3.30 6.95 -8.16
N ARG A 106 -4.04 5.94 -7.67
CA ARG A 106 -4.97 5.16 -8.48
C ARG A 106 -6.05 4.50 -7.64
N GLN A 107 -7.25 4.41 -8.19
CA GLN A 107 -8.35 3.64 -7.63
C GLN A 107 -8.65 2.46 -8.55
N TYR A 108 -8.87 1.30 -7.96
CA TYR A 108 -9.25 0.11 -8.70
C TYR A 108 -10.73 -0.22 -8.44
N PRO A 109 -11.53 -0.50 -9.48
CA PRO A 109 -12.92 -0.93 -9.33
C PRO A 109 -13.03 -2.35 -8.78
N THR A 110 -12.10 -3.23 -9.12
CA THR A 110 -12.09 -4.65 -8.70
C THR A 110 -10.77 -5.04 -8.02
N LEU A 111 -10.84 -6.01 -7.12
CA LEU A 111 -9.66 -6.54 -6.43
C LEU A 111 -8.74 -7.27 -7.42
N GLU A 112 -9.33 -7.93 -8.41
CA GLU A 112 -8.60 -8.60 -9.49
C GLU A 112 -7.77 -7.63 -10.33
N GLU A 113 -8.32 -6.45 -10.68
CA GLU A 113 -7.57 -5.40 -11.37
C GLU A 113 -6.43 -4.86 -10.50
N ALA A 114 -6.69 -4.63 -9.21
CA ALA A 114 -5.67 -4.19 -8.27
C ALA A 114 -4.52 -5.20 -8.20
N ILE A 115 -4.82 -6.49 -8.06
CA ILE A 115 -3.83 -7.58 -8.01
C ILE A 115 -3.06 -7.66 -9.33
N THR A 116 -3.76 -7.74 -10.46
CA THR A 116 -3.15 -7.89 -11.79
C THR A 116 -2.18 -6.76 -12.11
N LEU A 117 -2.56 -5.52 -11.82
CA LEU A 117 -1.72 -4.37 -12.10
C LEU A 117 -0.56 -4.25 -11.10
N LEU A 118 -0.76 -4.59 -9.83
CA LEU A 118 0.33 -4.57 -8.83
C LEU A 118 1.35 -5.71 -9.02
N ILE A 119 0.94 -6.84 -9.61
CA ILE A 119 1.86 -7.90 -10.05
C ILE A 119 2.70 -7.40 -11.22
N ASN A 120 2.03 -6.87 -12.25
CA ASN A 120 2.62 -6.52 -13.54
C ASN A 120 3.31 -5.16 -13.57
N GLN A 121 3.19 -4.34 -12.52
CA GLN A 121 3.90 -3.07 -12.44
C GLN A 121 5.42 -3.33 -12.53
N PRO A 122 6.12 -2.72 -13.51
CA PRO A 122 7.56 -2.85 -13.60
C PRO A 122 8.16 -2.36 -12.28
N GLN A 123 8.97 -3.20 -11.62
CA GLN A 123 9.77 -2.72 -10.50
C GLN A 123 10.57 -1.54 -11.04
N HIS A 124 10.37 -0.36 -10.47
CA HIS A 124 11.14 0.82 -10.85
C HIS A 124 12.62 0.41 -10.76
N ARG A 125 13.25 0.20 -11.93
CA ARG A 125 14.68 0.01 -12.02
C ARG A 125 15.27 1.29 -11.43
N GLU A 126 15.93 1.16 -10.29
CA GLU A 126 16.83 2.19 -9.78
C GLU A 126 17.66 2.68 -10.97
N ARG A 127 17.46 3.94 -11.36
CA ARG A 127 18.35 4.56 -12.34
C ARG A 127 19.71 4.60 -11.66
N ARG A 128 20.64 3.83 -12.22
CA ARG A 128 22.08 3.88 -11.96
C ARG A 128 22.59 5.31 -11.99
#